data_AF-A0AAJ4ZJF5-F1
#
_entry.id   AF-A0AAJ4ZJF5-F1
#
_cell.length_a   1.000
_cell.length_b   1.000
_cell.length_c   1.000
_cell.angle_alpha   90.00
_cell.angle_beta   90.00
_cell.angle_gamma   90.00
#
_symmetry.space_group_name_H-M   'P 1'
#
loop_
_entity.id
_entity.type
_entity.pdbx_description
1 polymer ?
#
loop_
_entity_poly.entity_id
_entity_poly.type
_entity_poly.pdbx_seq_one_letter_code
_entity_poly.pdbx_strand_id
1 'polypeptide(L)'
;MMRFATLVTTLAAAGITACTTAASGPAQNARDAPTASQAQPGSSCRAPFSDDALIGKSEQAATALLAGCLWRVSERDGEALPGTMDYREERRNLGIQGGKVIWVRRG
;
A
#
# COMPACT_ATOMS: atom_id res chain seq x y z
N MET A 1 -23.39 43.43 2.83
CA MET A 1 -23.60 43.27 1.38
C MET A 1 -22.49 44.02 0.66
N MET A 2 -21.43 43.36 0.20
CA MET A 2 -20.50 43.98 -0.76
C MET A 2 -19.93 42.88 -1.66
N ARG A 3 -20.37 42.93 -2.92
CA ARG A 3 -20.02 42.01 -4.00
C ARG A 3 -18.72 42.52 -4.61
N PHE A 4 -17.64 41.76 -4.48
CA PHE A 4 -16.45 41.96 -5.29
C PHE A 4 -16.50 40.97 -6.46
N ALA A 5 -17.05 41.46 -7.57
CA ALA A 5 -16.63 41.01 -8.88
C ALA A 5 -15.15 41.39 -9.04
N THR A 6 -14.32 40.58 -9.69
CA THR A 6 -13.67 40.92 -10.98
C THR A 6 -12.74 39.79 -11.47
N LEU A 7 -12.90 39.48 -12.76
CA LEU A 7 -11.89 39.12 -13.77
C LEU A 7 -11.15 37.76 -13.73
N VAL A 8 -11.66 36.88 -14.60
CA VAL A 8 -10.97 35.78 -15.29
C VAL A 8 -9.76 36.32 -16.06
N THR A 9 -8.61 35.65 -15.96
CA THR A 9 -7.50 35.82 -16.90
C THR A 9 -7.03 34.45 -17.37
N THR A 10 -7.40 34.10 -18.60
CA THR A 10 -6.92 32.92 -19.32
C THR A 10 -5.52 33.18 -19.86
N LEU A 11 -4.52 32.44 -19.39
CA LEU A 11 -3.23 32.32 -20.08
C LEU A 11 -3.23 31.01 -20.88
N ALA A 12 -3.28 31.13 -22.21
CA ALA A 12 -2.91 30.08 -23.13
C ALA A 12 -1.39 30.17 -23.38
N ALA A 13 -0.65 29.13 -23.02
CA ALA A 13 0.76 28.98 -23.37
C ALA A 13 0.90 27.79 -24.33
N ALA A 14 1.31 28.10 -25.56
CA ALA A 14 1.65 27.11 -26.58
C ALA A 14 3.16 26.80 -26.54
N GLY A 15 3.48 25.52 -26.68
CA GLY A 15 4.73 25.05 -27.28
C GLY A 15 5.83 24.58 -26.34
N ILE A 16 6.10 23.27 -26.36
CA ILE A 16 7.45 22.74 -26.59
C ILE A 16 7.37 21.33 -27.17
N THR A 17 7.88 21.21 -28.38
CA THR A 17 8.23 19.96 -29.07
C THR A 17 9.45 19.32 -28.40
N ALA A 18 9.37 18.03 -28.06
CA ALA A 18 10.46 17.04 -28.22
C ALA A 18 10.07 15.72 -27.49
N CYS A 19 9.49 14.77 -28.22
CA CYS A 19 9.41 13.38 -27.76
C CYS A 19 10.64 12.63 -28.28
N THR A 20 11.77 12.79 -27.60
CA THR A 20 12.94 11.90 -27.78
C THR A 20 12.91 10.81 -26.72
N THR A 21 12.74 9.58 -27.18
CA THR A 21 12.94 8.35 -26.41
C THR A 21 14.43 8.08 -26.25
N ALA A 22 14.94 8.09 -25.01
CA ALA A 22 16.13 7.32 -24.59
C ALA A 22 16.30 7.30 -23.06
N ALA A 23 16.00 6.12 -22.50
CA ALA A 23 16.63 5.41 -21.38
C ALA A 23 17.61 6.12 -20.39
N SER A 24 17.41 5.74 -19.11
CA SER A 24 18.42 5.45 -18.07
C SER A 24 18.85 6.56 -17.11
N GLY A 25 18.38 6.47 -15.85
CA GLY A 25 18.99 7.13 -14.69
C GLY A 25 18.07 7.06 -13.45
N PRO A 26 18.54 6.64 -12.26
CA PRO A 26 17.67 6.24 -11.15
C PRO A 26 17.18 7.46 -10.36
N ALA A 27 15.88 7.73 -10.41
CA ALA A 27 15.26 8.72 -9.53
C ALA A 27 14.97 8.08 -8.16
N GLN A 28 15.87 8.35 -7.22
CA GLN A 28 15.71 8.15 -5.80
C GLN A 28 14.49 8.95 -5.27
N ASN A 29 13.88 8.42 -4.20
CA ASN A 29 12.82 9.00 -3.38
C ASN A 29 11.37 8.72 -3.82
N ALA A 30 10.99 7.44 -3.75
CA ALA A 30 9.68 7.09 -3.22
C ALA A 30 9.91 6.45 -1.84
N ARG A 31 9.37 7.14 -0.83
CA ARG A 31 9.33 6.81 0.60
C ARG A 31 9.28 5.30 0.83
N ASP A 32 10.10 4.82 1.77
CA ASP A 32 10.09 3.47 2.31
C ASP A 32 8.71 3.08 2.88
N ALA A 33 7.73 2.86 2.01
CA ALA A 33 6.66 1.94 2.31
C ALA A 33 7.27 0.54 2.19
N PRO A 34 7.17 -0.33 3.21
CA PRO A 34 7.57 -1.71 3.04
C PRO A 34 6.73 -2.27 1.89
N THR A 35 7.37 -2.42 0.73
CA THR A 35 6.78 -3.13 -0.40
C THR A 35 6.46 -4.51 0.12
N ALA A 36 5.16 -4.84 0.19
CA ALA A 36 4.67 -6.13 0.64
C ALA A 36 5.51 -7.22 -0.03
N SER A 37 6.28 -7.96 0.78
CA SER A 37 7.18 -8.99 0.28
C SER A 37 6.37 -9.97 -0.55
N GLN A 38 6.71 -10.08 -1.83
CA GLN A 38 6.12 -11.05 -2.73
C GLN A 38 6.51 -12.44 -2.22
N ALA A 39 5.60 -13.10 -1.50
CA ALA A 39 5.77 -14.47 -1.06
C ALA A 39 5.87 -15.38 -2.30
N GLN A 40 6.92 -16.21 -2.33
CA GLN A 40 7.12 -17.22 -3.37
C GLN A 40 5.93 -18.19 -3.43
N PRO A 41 5.42 -18.53 -4.62
CA PRO A 41 4.31 -19.46 -4.75
C PRO A 41 4.80 -20.89 -4.43
N GLY A 42 4.12 -21.59 -3.52
CA GLY A 42 4.29 -23.04 -3.37
C GLY A 42 4.39 -23.60 -1.95
N SER A 43 4.42 -22.77 -0.90
CA SER A 43 4.20 -23.28 0.46
C SER A 43 2.97 -22.61 1.05
N SER A 44 1.95 -23.40 1.35
CA SER A 44 0.87 -22.93 2.21
C SER A 44 1.51 -22.59 3.54
N CYS A 45 1.80 -21.30 3.76
CA CYS A 45 2.32 -20.87 5.04
C CYS A 45 1.22 -21.08 6.09
N ARG A 46 1.27 -22.26 6.70
CA ARG A 46 0.68 -22.53 7.99
C ARG A 46 1.62 -21.98 9.04
N ALA A 47 1.61 -20.65 9.16
CA ALA A 47 2.27 -19.98 10.27
C ALA A 47 1.87 -20.73 11.56
N PRO A 48 2.82 -21.06 12.46
CA PRO A 48 2.57 -21.96 13.59
C PRO A 48 1.67 -21.35 14.68
N PHE A 49 1.02 -20.23 14.39
CA PHE A 49 0.24 -19.41 15.32
C PHE A 49 -1.13 -19.06 14.71
N SER A 50 -2.11 -18.78 15.59
CA SER A 50 -3.42 -18.28 15.18
C SER A 50 -3.31 -16.86 14.62
N ASP A 51 -4.20 -16.49 13.70
CA ASP A 51 -4.17 -15.14 13.10
C ASP A 51 -4.34 -14.04 14.16
N ASP A 52 -5.08 -14.32 15.24
CA ASP A 52 -5.25 -13.44 16.40
C ASP A 52 -3.94 -13.11 17.12
N ALA A 53 -2.92 -13.96 17.01
CA ALA A 53 -1.61 -13.71 17.60
C ALA A 53 -0.91 -12.48 17.01
N LEU A 54 -1.37 -11.97 15.85
CA LEU A 54 -0.83 -10.77 15.22
C LEU A 54 -1.43 -9.48 15.79
N ILE A 55 -2.62 -9.53 16.37
CA ILE A 55 -3.35 -8.35 16.87
C ILE A 55 -2.55 -7.67 17.99
N GLY A 56 -2.48 -6.33 17.94
CA GLY A 56 -1.74 -5.50 18.89
C GLY A 56 -0.23 -5.42 18.68
N LYS A 57 0.35 -6.32 17.87
CA LYS A 57 1.76 -6.24 17.48
C LYS A 57 1.99 -5.04 16.57
N SER A 58 3.22 -4.51 16.60
CA SER A 58 3.64 -3.55 15.59
C SER A 58 3.64 -4.21 14.21
N GLU A 59 3.48 -3.40 13.16
CA GLU A 59 3.57 -3.88 11.78
C GLU A 59 4.87 -4.66 11.53
N GLN A 60 6.02 -4.14 11.99
CA GLN A 60 7.31 -4.82 11.86
C GLN A 60 7.34 -6.21 12.56
N ALA A 61 6.79 -6.33 13.76
CA ALA A 61 6.77 -7.61 14.47
C ALA A 61 5.80 -8.60 13.81
N ALA A 62 4.67 -8.12 13.29
CA ALA A 62 3.70 -8.93 12.59
C ALA A 62 4.26 -9.46 11.25
N THR A 63 4.93 -8.62 10.46
CA THR A 63 5.50 -9.02 9.16
C THR A 63 6.67 -9.98 9.33
N ALA A 64 7.46 -9.84 10.41
CA ALA A 64 8.50 -10.82 10.76
C ALA A 64 7.91 -12.21 11.07
N LEU A 65 6.77 -12.28 11.78
CA LEU A 65 6.06 -13.54 12.03
C LEU A 65 5.45 -14.14 10.76
N LEU A 66 5.17 -13.30 9.77
CA LEU A 66 4.62 -13.69 8.48
C LEU A 66 5.68 -13.88 7.39
N ALA A 67 6.96 -13.92 7.75
CA ALA A 67 8.04 -14.17 6.79
C ALA A 67 7.82 -15.51 6.07
N GLY A 68 7.82 -15.46 4.74
CA GLY A 68 7.54 -16.64 3.89
C GLY A 68 6.05 -16.94 3.68
N CYS A 69 5.15 -16.15 4.26
CA CYS A 69 3.70 -16.29 4.11
C CYS A 69 3.14 -15.24 3.17
N LEU A 70 2.02 -15.55 2.52
CA LEU A 70 1.30 -14.56 1.75
C LEU A 70 0.52 -13.62 2.67
N TRP A 71 0.82 -12.33 2.59
CA TRP A 71 0.09 -11.30 3.34
C TRP A 71 0.12 -9.96 2.60
N ARG A 72 -0.79 -9.06 2.98
CA ARG A 72 -0.81 -7.66 2.56
C ARG A 72 -1.43 -6.78 3.64
N VAL A 73 -1.13 -5.49 3.61
CA VAL A 73 -1.91 -4.48 4.34
C VAL A 73 -3.10 -4.09 3.45
N SER A 74 -4.31 -4.18 3.99
CA SER A 74 -5.54 -3.86 3.25
C SER A 74 -6.21 -2.59 3.76
N GLU A 75 -5.82 -2.13 4.95
CA GLU A 75 -6.28 -0.86 5.52
C GLU A 75 -5.15 -0.26 6.36
N ARG A 76 -4.98 1.06 6.25
CA ARG A 76 -4.03 1.83 7.05
C ARG A 76 -4.73 3.05 7.65
N ASP A 77 -4.77 3.10 8.97
CA ASP A 77 -5.35 4.18 9.75
C ASP A 77 -6.81 4.51 9.36
N GLY A 78 -7.58 3.47 9.01
CA GLY A 78 -8.97 3.58 8.57
C GLY A 78 -9.15 3.79 7.07
N GLU A 79 -8.07 3.97 6.30
CA GLU A 79 -8.14 4.08 4.84
C GLU A 79 -7.88 2.73 4.16
N ALA A 80 -8.85 2.27 3.38
CA ALA A 80 -8.71 1.04 2.60
C ALA A 80 -7.67 1.22 1.48
N LEU A 81 -6.78 0.25 1.33
CA LEU A 81 -5.77 0.24 0.28
C LEU A 81 -6.29 -0.49 -0.97
N PRO A 82 -5.90 -0.05 -2.19
CA PRO A 82 -6.29 -0.73 -3.42
C PRO A 82 -5.87 -2.20 -3.42
N GLY A 83 -6.78 -3.07 -3.86
CA GLY A 83 -6.54 -4.51 -3.93
C GLY A 83 -7.41 -5.19 -4.98
N THR A 84 -6.97 -6.37 -5.38
CA THR A 84 -7.72 -7.26 -6.28
C THR A 84 -8.76 -8.08 -5.51
N MET A 85 -9.83 -8.47 -6.20
CA MET A 85 -10.98 -9.25 -5.67
C MET A 85 -10.75 -10.77 -5.69
N ASP A 86 -9.53 -11.23 -6.00
CA ASP A 86 -9.16 -12.65 -5.97
C ASP A 86 -9.21 -13.16 -4.53
N TYR A 87 -9.88 -14.29 -4.29
CA TYR A 87 -9.84 -14.94 -2.99
C TYR A 87 -8.63 -15.89 -2.92
N ARG A 88 -7.82 -15.73 -1.88
CA ARG A 88 -6.68 -16.61 -1.55
C ARG A 88 -6.74 -16.97 -0.08
N GLU A 89 -7.15 -18.19 0.24
CA GLU A 89 -7.34 -18.67 1.63
C GLU A 89 -6.07 -18.56 2.48
N GLU A 90 -4.90 -18.65 1.85
CA GLU A 90 -3.60 -18.56 2.51
C GLU A 90 -3.18 -17.11 2.79
N ARG A 91 -3.82 -16.13 2.12
CA ARG A 91 -3.50 -14.70 2.25
C ARG A 91 -4.05 -14.14 3.55
N ARG A 92 -3.20 -13.47 4.31
CA ARG A 92 -3.60 -12.65 5.46
C ARG A 92 -3.64 -11.18 5.07
N ASN A 93 -4.79 -10.56 5.28
CA ASN A 93 -5.00 -9.13 5.13
C ASN A 93 -4.89 -8.50 6.51
N LEU A 94 -4.03 -7.49 6.64
CA LEU A 94 -3.81 -6.77 7.88
C LEU A 94 -4.48 -5.41 7.83
N GLY A 95 -5.24 -5.08 8.87
CA GLY A 95 -5.61 -3.70 9.18
C GLY A 95 -4.62 -3.11 10.15
N ILE A 96 -4.01 -1.99 9.78
CA ILE A 96 -3.03 -1.29 10.62
C ILE A 96 -3.65 0.02 11.11
N GLN A 97 -3.54 0.29 12.42
CA GLN A 97 -3.89 1.57 13.01
C GLN A 97 -2.81 1.98 14.02
N GLY A 98 -2.29 3.20 13.90
CA GLY A 98 -1.22 3.70 14.77
C GLY A 98 0.03 2.81 14.75
N GLY A 99 0.33 2.19 13.61
CA GLY A 99 1.47 1.27 13.42
C GLY A 99 1.28 -0.12 14.06
N LYS A 100 0.08 -0.46 14.54
CA LYS A 100 -0.25 -1.76 15.12
C LYS A 100 -1.33 -2.48 14.32
N VAL A 101 -1.29 -3.80 14.34
CA VAL A 101 -2.34 -4.62 13.74
C VAL A 101 -3.60 -4.56 14.62
N ILE A 102 -4.73 -4.18 14.03
CA ILE A 102 -6.04 -4.12 14.72
C ILE A 102 -7.01 -5.22 14.28
N TRP A 103 -6.81 -5.78 13.08
CA TRP A 103 -7.56 -6.93 12.60
C TRP A 103 -6.74 -7.74 11.61
N VAL A 104 -7.07 -9.03 11.51
CA VAL A 104 -6.53 -9.94 10.49
C VAL A 104 -7.68 -10.68 9.84
N ARG A 105 -7.70 -10.75 8.51
CA ARG A 105 -8.70 -11.49 7.74
C ARG A 105 -8.04 -12.33 6.67
N ARG A 106 -8.57 -13.53 6.45
CA ARG A 106 -8.16 -14.38 5.33
C ARG A 106 -8.93 -14.04 4.07
N GLY A 107 -8.28 -14.16 2.92
CA GLY A 107 -8.90 -14.02 1.60
C GLY A 107 -8.21 -13.08 0.65
#